data_AF-X1IB45-F1
#
_entry.id   AF-X1IB45-F1
#
_cell.length_a   1.000
_cell.length_b   1.000
_cell.length_c   1.000
_cell.angle_alpha   90.00
_cell.angle_beta   90.00
_cell.angle_gamma   90.00
#
_symmetry.space_group_name_H-M   'P 1'
#
loop_
_entity.id
_entity.type
_entity.pdbx_description
1 polymer ?
#
loop_
_entity_poly.entity_id
_entity_poly.type
_entity_poly.pdbx_seq_one_letter_code
_entity_poly.pdbx_strand_id
1 'polypeptide(L)'
;ELACRAIDAIQQRNKLPLLVGGSGLYVWSVLEGWGIPQVPPDPEFRHSLEKKATDVGKDEVYQELMKADPVAAQRIDPRNMRRVIRALEVCRSAGAPFSQLQNKEASPFNTLIVGLTADRGELYRRIDLRVDEMIEQGLGARFCRANIHMTVHLSAISAYYLTVKGLSQTKSQLTLTCTSRTNYGYQKIHF
;
A
#
# COMPACT_ATOMS: atom_id res chain seq x y z
N GLU A 1 -5.80 16.03 -2.24
CA GLU A 1 -6.69 16.92 -3.03
C GLU A 1 -8.18 16.55 -2.97
N LEU A 2 -8.62 15.40 -3.50
CA LEU A 2 -10.05 15.04 -3.54
C LEU A 2 -10.71 15.06 -2.14
N ALA A 3 -10.02 14.50 -1.14
CA ALA A 3 -10.49 14.50 0.24
C ALA A 3 -10.65 15.93 0.80
N CYS A 4 -9.69 16.82 0.57
CA CYS A 4 -9.75 18.21 1.04
C CYS A 4 -10.94 18.94 0.41
N ARG A 5 -11.15 18.82 -0.92
CA ARG A 5 -12.31 19.43 -1.58
C ARG A 5 -13.64 18.90 -1.03
N ALA A 6 -13.72 17.61 -0.71
CA ALA A 6 -14.90 17.03 -0.11
C ALA A 6 -15.15 17.56 1.31
N ILE A 7 -14.09 17.71 2.11
CA ILE A 7 -14.13 18.31 3.45
C ILE A 7 -14.65 19.75 3.36
N ASP A 8 -14.06 20.57 2.47
CA ASP A 8 -14.46 21.97 2.27
C ASP A 8 -15.94 22.08 1.87
N ALA A 9 -16.40 21.24 0.93
CA ALA A 9 -17.80 21.23 0.50
C ALA A 9 -18.78 20.77 1.61
N ILE A 10 -18.34 19.92 2.54
CA ILE A 10 -19.15 19.53 3.72
C ILE A 10 -19.20 20.69 4.73
N GLN A 11 -18.08 21.34 4.98
CA GLN A 11 -18.00 22.49 5.89
C GLN A 11 -18.81 23.68 5.38
N GLN A 12 -18.79 23.96 4.07
CA GLN A 12 -19.62 25.00 3.44
C GLN A 12 -21.14 24.76 3.63
N ARG A 13 -21.54 23.51 3.90
CA ARG A 13 -22.93 23.15 4.23
C ARG A 13 -23.22 23.15 5.74
N ASN A 14 -22.32 23.72 6.55
CA ASN A 14 -22.38 23.74 8.02
C ASN A 14 -22.52 22.34 8.64
N LYS A 15 -21.87 21.33 8.04
CA LYS A 15 -21.86 19.95 8.56
C LYS A 15 -20.45 19.57 9.03
N LEU A 16 -20.38 18.64 9.97
CA LEU A 16 -19.12 18.06 10.45
C LEU A 16 -18.65 16.94 9.49
N PRO A 17 -17.48 17.08 8.83
CA PRO A 17 -16.90 16.02 8.02
C PRO A 17 -16.39 14.86 8.88
N LEU A 18 -16.70 13.63 8.49
CA LEU A 18 -16.18 12.41 9.10
C LEU A 18 -15.29 11.69 8.10
N LEU A 19 -13.98 11.68 8.37
CA LEU A 19 -13.01 10.94 7.57
C LEU A 19 -12.86 9.52 8.15
N VAL A 20 -13.46 8.54 7.48
CA VAL A 20 -13.49 7.13 7.91
C VAL A 20 -12.75 6.25 6.89
N GLY A 21 -11.86 5.37 7.35
CA GLY A 21 -11.11 4.47 6.46
C GLY A 21 -9.95 3.74 7.13
N GLY A 22 -9.30 2.84 6.39
CA GLY A 22 -8.33 1.86 6.92
C GLY A 22 -6.87 2.02 6.47
N SER A 23 -6.54 2.99 5.62
CA SER A 23 -5.15 3.25 5.24
C SER A 23 -4.62 4.46 5.98
N GLY A 24 -3.88 4.22 7.07
CA GLY A 24 -3.31 5.27 7.90
C GLY A 24 -2.53 6.30 7.09
N LEU A 25 -1.82 5.89 6.03
CA LEU A 25 -1.09 6.79 5.14
C LEU A 25 -1.98 7.88 4.52
N TYR A 26 -3.19 7.54 4.10
CA TYR A 26 -4.12 8.48 3.45
C TYR A 26 -4.77 9.43 4.46
N VAL A 27 -5.08 8.92 5.66
CA VAL A 27 -5.61 9.76 6.73
C VAL A 27 -4.55 10.74 7.17
N TRP A 28 -3.34 10.26 7.46
CA TRP A 28 -2.23 11.10 7.88
C TRP A 28 -1.81 12.11 6.80
N SER A 29 -1.86 11.77 5.51
CA SER A 29 -1.51 12.75 4.47
C SER A 29 -2.46 13.95 4.44
N VAL A 30 -3.74 13.76 4.77
CA VAL A 30 -4.72 14.85 4.92
C VAL A 30 -4.53 15.58 6.23
N LEU A 31 -4.34 14.85 7.33
CA LEU A 31 -4.24 15.43 8.67
C LEU A 31 -2.95 16.21 8.92
N GLU A 32 -1.87 15.87 8.25
CA GLU A 32 -0.54 16.48 8.43
C GLU A 32 -0.12 17.35 7.25
N GLY A 33 -1.04 17.61 6.30
CA GLY A 33 -0.77 18.45 5.14
C GLY A 33 0.44 17.99 4.33
N TRP A 34 0.57 16.67 4.08
CA TRP A 34 1.73 16.15 3.35
C TRP A 34 1.69 16.62 1.89
N GLY A 35 2.70 17.37 1.50
CA GLY A 35 3.01 17.66 0.10
C GLY A 35 3.52 16.38 -0.57
N ILE A 36 2.68 15.77 -1.40
CA ILE A 36 3.11 14.64 -2.24
C ILE A 36 3.70 15.23 -3.52
N PRO A 37 4.98 14.97 -3.84
CA PRO A 37 5.58 15.44 -5.07
C PRO A 37 4.78 14.93 -6.28
N GLN A 38 4.34 15.85 -7.14
CA GLN A 38 3.56 15.57 -8.36
C GLN A 38 4.48 15.05 -9.49
N VAL A 39 5.31 14.08 -9.17
CA VAL A 39 6.21 13.40 -10.11
C VAL A 39 5.55 12.07 -10.50
N PRO A 40 5.16 11.89 -11.78
CA PRO A 40 4.62 10.62 -12.24
C PRO A 40 5.66 9.50 -12.10
N PRO A 41 5.23 8.26 -11.90
CA PRO A 41 6.15 7.12 -11.94
C PRO A 41 6.76 6.98 -13.32
N ASP A 42 8.05 6.68 -13.38
CA ASP A 42 8.82 6.40 -14.60
C ASP A 42 9.22 4.91 -14.59
N PRO A 43 8.48 4.04 -15.32
CA PRO A 43 8.75 2.60 -15.31
C PRO A 43 10.12 2.23 -15.85
N GLU A 44 10.61 2.92 -16.89
CA GLU A 44 11.90 2.63 -17.52
C GLU A 44 13.03 2.97 -16.55
N PHE A 45 12.93 4.11 -15.88
CA PHE A 45 13.91 4.50 -14.89
C PHE A 45 13.93 3.56 -13.69
N ARG A 46 12.76 3.20 -13.17
CA ARG A 46 12.64 2.22 -12.08
C ARG A 46 13.29 0.90 -12.48
N HIS A 47 12.99 0.39 -13.67
CA HIS A 47 13.55 -0.86 -14.13
C HIS A 47 15.08 -0.79 -14.27
N SER A 48 15.60 0.35 -14.74
CA SER A 48 17.05 0.56 -14.83
C SER A 48 17.73 0.53 -13.47
N LEU A 49 17.12 1.14 -12.44
CA LEU A 49 17.66 1.16 -11.08
C LEU A 49 17.49 -0.19 -10.37
N GLU A 50 16.39 -0.90 -10.61
CA GLU A 50 16.18 -2.25 -10.11
C GLU A 50 17.22 -3.21 -10.70
N LYS A 51 17.45 -3.13 -12.02
CA LYS A 51 18.49 -3.91 -12.69
C LYS A 51 19.87 -3.58 -12.14
N LYS A 52 20.20 -2.29 -11.98
CA LYS A 52 21.47 -1.87 -11.38
C LYS A 52 21.66 -2.40 -9.95
N ALA A 53 20.60 -2.37 -9.14
CA ALA A 53 20.62 -2.92 -7.78
C ALA A 53 20.85 -4.45 -7.76
N THR A 54 20.41 -5.16 -8.81
CA THR A 54 20.66 -6.60 -8.99
C THR A 54 22.08 -6.88 -9.50
N ASP A 55 22.56 -6.12 -10.49
CA ASP A 55 23.81 -6.39 -11.19
C ASP A 55 25.04 -5.96 -10.38
N VAL A 56 25.00 -4.77 -9.77
CA VAL A 56 26.14 -4.16 -9.07
C VAL A 56 25.95 -4.17 -7.55
N GLY A 57 24.70 -4.22 -7.11
CA GLY A 57 24.33 -4.26 -5.70
C GLY A 57 23.52 -3.05 -5.24
N LYS A 58 22.73 -3.25 -4.19
CA LYS A 58 21.82 -2.22 -3.62
C LYS A 58 22.56 -1.04 -3.01
N ASP A 59 23.78 -1.26 -2.53
CA ASP A 59 24.59 -0.25 -1.86
C ASP A 59 25.01 0.85 -2.84
N GLU A 60 25.34 0.51 -4.09
CA GLU A 60 25.68 1.48 -5.14
C GLU A 60 24.51 2.43 -5.43
N VAL A 61 23.30 1.88 -5.55
CA VAL A 61 22.08 2.69 -5.76
C VAL A 61 21.80 3.59 -4.56
N TYR A 62 22.10 3.12 -3.34
CA TYR A 62 22.00 3.95 -2.15
C TYR A 62 23.09 5.05 -2.11
N GLN A 63 24.31 4.77 -2.60
CA GLN A 63 25.35 5.80 -2.74
C GLN A 63 24.97 6.89 -3.75
N GLU A 64 24.27 6.53 -4.83
CA GLU A 64 23.68 7.53 -5.73
C GLU A 64 22.67 8.41 -5.01
N LEU A 65 21.81 7.84 -4.15
CA LEU A 65 20.89 8.62 -3.34
C LEU A 65 21.64 9.52 -2.35
N MET A 66 22.69 9.03 -1.69
CA MET A 66 23.52 9.84 -0.77
C MET A 66 24.14 11.05 -1.47
N LYS A 67 24.56 10.91 -2.74
CA LYS A 67 25.12 12.01 -3.54
C LYS A 67 24.05 13.00 -3.99
N ALA A 68 22.87 12.50 -4.39
CA ALA A 68 21.78 13.34 -4.88
C ALA A 68 21.02 14.05 -3.76
N ASP A 69 20.79 13.38 -2.64
CA ASP A 69 20.02 13.87 -1.49
C ASP A 69 20.46 13.17 -0.18
N PRO A 70 21.49 13.69 0.51
CA PRO A 70 21.99 13.10 1.75
C PRO A 70 20.97 13.14 2.89
N VAL A 71 20.03 14.11 2.87
CA VAL A 71 18.99 14.23 3.91
C VAL A 71 17.95 13.12 3.73
N ALA A 72 17.51 12.86 2.50
CA ALA A 72 16.60 11.75 2.23
C ALA A 72 17.27 10.39 2.50
N ALA A 73 18.55 10.24 2.14
CA ALA A 73 19.29 9.01 2.39
C ALA A 73 19.35 8.66 3.88
N GLN A 74 19.62 9.63 4.77
CA GLN A 74 19.61 9.40 6.22
C GLN A 74 18.24 8.98 6.77
N ARG A 75 17.13 9.40 6.13
CA ARG A 75 15.77 9.07 6.56
C ARG A 75 15.27 7.72 6.02
N ILE A 76 15.83 7.26 4.90
CA ILE A 76 15.37 6.05 4.19
C ILE A 76 16.29 4.88 4.54
N ASP A 77 15.72 3.79 5.05
CA ASP A 77 16.48 2.55 5.25
C ASP A 77 17.10 2.07 3.91
N PRO A 78 18.43 1.88 3.84
CA PRO A 78 19.10 1.37 2.64
C PRO A 78 18.54 0.04 2.14
N ARG A 79 17.91 -0.78 3.00
CA ARG A 79 17.32 -2.07 2.58
C ARG A 79 16.00 -1.88 1.82
N ASN A 80 15.37 -0.72 1.95
CA ASN A 80 14.09 -0.41 1.33
C ASN A 80 14.27 0.20 -0.07
N MET A 81 14.67 -0.64 -1.02
CA MET A 81 14.94 -0.23 -2.40
C MET A 81 13.77 0.48 -3.08
N ARG A 82 12.52 0.12 -2.77
CA ARG A 82 11.35 0.83 -3.31
C ARG A 82 11.35 2.31 -2.92
N ARG A 83 11.74 2.65 -1.69
CA ARG A 83 11.84 4.05 -1.23
C ARG A 83 13.06 4.76 -1.79
N VAL A 84 14.20 4.07 -1.88
CA VAL A 84 15.44 4.62 -2.47
C VAL A 84 15.22 4.99 -3.94
N ILE A 85 14.68 4.06 -4.73
CA ILE A 85 14.38 4.26 -6.15
C ILE A 85 13.37 5.40 -6.34
N ARG A 86 12.31 5.47 -5.52
CA ARG A 86 11.35 6.59 -5.60
C ARG A 86 11.99 7.94 -5.27
N ALA A 87 12.89 8.00 -4.28
CA ALA A 87 13.58 9.24 -3.96
C ALA A 87 14.46 9.70 -5.14
N LEU A 88 15.25 8.80 -5.73
CA LEU A 88 16.05 9.09 -6.93
C LEU A 88 15.19 9.50 -8.13
N GLU A 89 14.06 8.83 -8.36
CA GLU A 89 13.10 9.16 -9.42
C GLU A 89 12.56 10.59 -9.28
N VAL A 90 12.17 10.96 -8.05
CA VAL A 90 11.70 12.31 -7.77
C VAL A 90 12.83 13.33 -7.93
N CYS A 91 14.03 13.05 -7.40
CA CYS A 91 15.20 13.94 -7.57
C CYS A 91 15.49 14.22 -9.05
N ARG A 92 15.47 13.16 -9.87
CA ARG A 92 15.76 13.26 -11.31
C ARG A 92 14.68 14.03 -12.05
N SER A 93 13.41 13.69 -11.82
CA SER A 93 12.31 14.28 -12.59
C SER A 93 11.99 15.72 -12.18
N ALA A 94 12.14 16.06 -10.90
CA ALA A 94 11.87 17.41 -10.40
C ALA A 94 13.10 18.31 -10.45
N GLY A 95 14.31 17.76 -10.64
CA GLY A 95 15.57 18.51 -10.63
C GLY A 95 15.94 19.08 -9.25
N ALA A 96 15.27 18.65 -8.18
CA ALA A 96 15.46 19.12 -6.82
C ALA A 96 15.47 17.93 -5.83
N PRO A 97 16.22 18.02 -4.72
CA PRO A 97 16.25 16.97 -3.70
C PRO A 97 14.86 16.56 -3.20
N PHE A 98 14.61 15.26 -3.09
CA PHE A 98 13.37 14.69 -2.57
C PHE A 98 13.00 15.24 -1.19
N SER A 99 14.00 15.46 -0.34
CA SER A 99 13.86 16.02 1.01
C SER A 99 13.37 17.46 1.02
N GLN A 100 13.63 18.24 -0.03
CA GLN A 100 13.12 19.61 -0.19
C GLN A 100 11.69 19.64 -0.73
N LEU A 101 11.29 18.61 -1.48
CA LEU A 101 9.95 18.49 -2.04
C LEU A 101 8.94 17.88 -1.06
N GLN A 102 9.43 17.17 -0.04
CA GLN A 102 8.62 16.72 1.10
C GLN A 102 8.37 17.88 2.07
N ASN A 103 7.43 18.75 1.70
CA ASN A 103 6.92 19.76 2.61
C ASN A 103 5.74 19.21 3.40
N LYS A 104 5.69 19.55 4.69
CA LYS A 104 4.48 19.44 5.50
C LYS A 104 3.95 20.84 5.69
N GLU A 105 2.75 21.09 5.19
CA GLU A 105 2.03 22.30 5.55
C GLU A 105 1.23 22.05 6.83
N ALA A 106 1.11 23.09 7.67
CA ALA A 106 0.26 22.98 8.83
C ALA A 106 -1.16 22.65 8.38
N SER A 107 -1.74 21.60 8.98
CA SER A 107 -3.10 21.18 8.64
C SER A 107 -4.09 22.30 8.93
N PRO A 108 -4.94 22.67 7.97
CA PRO A 108 -5.94 23.71 8.17
C PRO A 108 -7.10 23.25 9.06
N PHE A 109 -7.12 21.97 9.49
CA PHE A 109 -8.27 21.36 10.14
C PHE A 109 -8.08 21.20 11.65
N ASN A 110 -9.03 21.74 12.43
CA ASN A 110 -9.18 21.38 13.84
C ASN A 110 -9.79 19.97 13.94
N THR A 111 -8.97 18.98 14.28
CA THR A 111 -9.32 17.55 14.12
C THR A 111 -9.41 16.83 15.48
N LEU A 112 -10.47 16.02 15.65
CA LEU A 112 -10.56 15.01 16.71
C LEU A 112 -10.28 13.62 16.13
N ILE A 113 -9.28 12.92 16.67
CA ILE A 113 -8.93 11.56 16.25
C ILE A 113 -9.53 10.55 17.24
N VAL A 114 -10.36 9.64 16.73
CA VAL A 114 -10.96 8.55 17.50
C VAL A 114 -10.38 7.22 17.03
N GLY A 115 -9.65 6.53 17.90
CA GLY A 115 -9.11 5.20 17.64
C GLY A 115 -10.05 4.11 18.15
N LEU A 116 -10.47 3.19 17.27
CA LEU A 116 -11.18 1.98 17.67
C LEU A 116 -10.17 0.86 17.91
N THR A 117 -10.20 0.27 19.10
CA THR A 117 -9.32 -0.84 19.49
C THR A 117 -10.13 -2.06 19.87
N ALA A 118 -9.59 -3.24 19.60
CA ALA A 118 -10.16 -4.51 20.02
C ALA A 118 -9.03 -5.45 20.49
N ASP A 119 -9.38 -6.46 21.28
CA ASP A 119 -8.45 -7.55 21.56
C ASP A 119 -8.02 -8.24 20.25
N ARG A 120 -6.75 -8.66 20.18
CA ARG A 120 -6.19 -9.25 18.95
C ARG A 120 -6.89 -10.55 18.57
N GLY A 121 -7.24 -11.40 19.54
CA GLY A 121 -7.93 -12.65 19.29
C GLY A 121 -9.33 -12.43 18.74
N GLU A 122 -10.08 -11.51 19.35
CA GLU A 122 -11.42 -11.15 18.87
C GLU A 122 -11.39 -10.46 17.50
N LEU A 123 -10.39 -9.62 17.24
CA LEU A 123 -10.21 -8.98 15.94
C LEU A 123 -10.01 -10.03 14.83
N TYR A 124 -9.14 -11.02 15.05
CA TYR A 124 -8.91 -12.08 14.07
C TYR A 124 -10.14 -12.94 13.85
N ARG A 125 -10.83 -13.33 14.93
CA ARG A 125 -12.08 -14.09 14.83
C ARG A 125 -13.12 -13.38 13.97
N ARG A 126 -13.28 -12.05 14.13
CA ARG A 126 -14.20 -11.24 13.31
C ARG A 126 -13.76 -11.12 11.85
N ILE A 127 -12.45 -11.02 11.61
CA ILE A 127 -11.91 -10.97 10.24
C ILE A 127 -12.19 -12.30 9.53
N ASP A 128 -11.91 -13.43 10.19
CA ASP A 128 -12.11 -14.76 9.62
C ASP A 128 -13.59 -15.00 9.29
N LEU A 129 -14.49 -14.73 10.26
CA LEU A 129 -15.94 -14.85 10.04
C LEU A 129 -16.42 -14.01 8.84
N ARG A 130 -15.92 -12.77 8.72
CA ARG A 130 -16.27 -11.90 7.60
C ARG A 130 -15.79 -12.46 6.26
N VAL A 131 -14.62 -13.09 6.23
CA VAL A 131 -14.09 -13.72 5.00
C VAL A 131 -14.98 -14.90 4.60
N ASP A 132 -15.36 -15.74 5.56
CA ASP A 132 -16.26 -16.88 5.33
C ASP A 132 -17.62 -16.42 4.78
N GLU A 133 -18.24 -15.42 5.42
CA GLU A 133 -19.50 -14.82 4.94
C GLU A 133 -19.37 -14.27 3.52
N MET A 134 -18.24 -13.61 3.19
CA MET A 134 -18.02 -13.09 1.84
C MET A 134 -17.90 -14.22 0.81
N ILE A 135 -17.26 -15.33 1.16
CA ILE A 135 -17.13 -16.51 0.30
C ILE A 135 -18.52 -17.11 0.04
N GLU A 136 -19.32 -17.30 1.09
CA GLU A 136 -20.70 -17.79 1.00
C GLU A 136 -21.58 -16.87 0.13
N GLN A 137 -21.39 -15.55 0.22
CA GLN A 137 -22.06 -14.55 -0.62
C GLN A 137 -21.52 -14.49 -2.07
N GLY A 138 -20.78 -15.52 -2.50
CA GLY A 138 -20.35 -15.70 -3.89
C GLY A 138 -19.17 -14.83 -4.30
N LEU A 139 -18.33 -14.37 -3.35
CA LEU A 139 -17.09 -13.68 -3.70
C LEU A 139 -16.20 -14.56 -4.60
N GLY A 140 -16.13 -15.87 -4.33
CA GLY A 140 -15.43 -16.83 -5.19
C GLY A 140 -15.99 -16.89 -6.62
N ALA A 141 -17.32 -16.90 -6.77
CA ALA A 141 -17.96 -16.90 -8.09
C ALA A 141 -17.72 -15.60 -8.88
N ARG A 142 -17.64 -14.45 -8.19
CA ARG A 142 -17.29 -13.16 -8.81
C ARG A 142 -15.84 -13.14 -9.32
N PHE A 143 -14.90 -13.75 -8.61
CA PHE A 143 -13.51 -13.86 -9.06
C PHE A 143 -13.35 -14.79 -10.26
N CYS A 144 -14.02 -15.96 -10.25
CA CYS A 144 -13.94 -16.92 -11.35
C CYS A 144 -14.51 -16.37 -12.67
N ARG A 145 -15.53 -15.49 -12.62
CA ARG A 145 -16.10 -14.87 -13.83
C ARG A 145 -15.22 -13.79 -14.44
N ALA A 146 -14.35 -13.16 -13.66
CA ALA A 146 -13.63 -11.98 -14.10
C ALA A 146 -12.29 -12.29 -14.80
N ASN A 147 -11.80 -13.54 -14.77
CA ASN A 147 -10.51 -13.95 -15.36
C ASN A 147 -9.35 -12.99 -15.01
N ILE A 148 -9.38 -12.42 -13.79
CA ILE A 148 -8.41 -11.44 -13.33
C ILE A 148 -7.30 -12.21 -12.61
N HIS A 149 -6.12 -12.27 -13.21
CA HIS A 149 -4.88 -12.49 -12.46
C HIS A 149 -4.62 -11.25 -11.60
N MET A 150 -5.23 -11.20 -10.40
CA MET A 150 -5.02 -10.12 -9.44
C MET A 150 -4.08 -10.59 -8.34
N THR A 151 -2.84 -10.10 -8.34
CA THR A 151 -2.02 -10.10 -7.13
C THR A 151 -2.55 -8.98 -6.24
N VAL A 152 -3.44 -9.31 -5.30
CA VAL A 152 -3.92 -8.32 -4.32
C VAL A 152 -2.80 -8.08 -3.32
N HIS A 153 -1.99 -7.05 -3.56
CA HIS A 153 -1.05 -6.54 -2.55
C HIS A 153 -1.86 -5.74 -1.52
N LEU A 154 -2.45 -6.42 -0.52
CA LEU A 154 -3.00 -5.77 0.67
C LEU A 154 -1.85 -5.25 1.54
N SER A 155 -1.24 -4.14 1.14
CA SER A 155 -0.10 -3.53 1.82
C SER A 155 -0.42 -2.88 3.18
N ALA A 156 -1.61 -3.10 3.75
CA ALA A 156 -2.00 -2.57 5.05
C ALA A 156 -2.36 -3.63 6.11
N ILE A 157 -2.35 -4.93 5.78
CA ILE A 157 -2.53 -6.00 6.77
C ILE A 157 -1.42 -7.02 6.53
N SER A 158 -0.44 -7.07 7.42
CA SER A 158 0.74 -7.95 7.33
C SER A 158 0.43 -9.45 7.45
N ALA A 159 -0.78 -9.94 7.19
CA ALA A 159 -1.17 -11.31 7.52
C ALA A 159 -2.02 -12.07 6.49
N TYR A 160 -2.50 -11.45 5.40
CA TYR A 160 -3.27 -12.19 4.39
C TYR A 160 -2.81 -11.85 2.97
N TYR A 161 -1.93 -12.71 2.43
CA TYR A 161 -1.69 -12.79 0.99
C TYR A 161 -2.56 -13.91 0.43
N LEU A 162 -3.63 -13.57 -0.29
CA LEU A 162 -4.33 -14.54 -1.12
C LEU A 162 -3.50 -14.74 -2.39
N THR A 163 -2.69 -15.80 -2.43
CA THR A 163 -1.92 -16.13 -3.65
C THR A 163 -2.64 -17.25 -4.38
N VAL A 164 -3.35 -16.93 -5.47
CA VAL A 164 -3.92 -17.95 -6.36
C VAL A 164 -2.79 -18.48 -7.23
N LYS A 165 -2.19 -19.62 -6.84
CA LYS A 165 -1.19 -20.33 -7.64
C LYS A 165 -1.88 -21.39 -8.51
N GLY A 166 -2.15 -21.02 -9.77
CA GLY A 166 -2.40 -21.97 -10.86
C GLY A 166 -3.85 -22.41 -11.05
N LEU A 167 -4.35 -22.24 -12.27
CA LEU A 167 -5.52 -22.94 -12.80
C LEU A 167 -5.01 -24.20 -13.52
N SER A 168 -5.20 -25.37 -12.93
CA SER A 168 -5.03 -26.65 -13.63
C SER A 168 -6.41 -27.13 -14.06
N GLN A 169 -6.74 -27.05 -15.35
CA GLN A 169 -7.91 -27.74 -15.88
C GLN A 169 -7.60 -29.24 -16.04
N THR A 170 -8.17 -30.06 -15.16
CA THR A 170 -8.41 -31.47 -15.44
C THR A 170 -9.91 -31.76 -15.26
N LYS A 171 -10.42 -32.64 -16.12
CA LYS A 171 -11.79 -32.76 -16.66
C LYS A 171 -12.99 -32.90 -15.69
N SER A 172 -12.89 -32.61 -14.40
CA SER A 172 -14.06 -32.65 -13.50
C SER A 172 -13.93 -31.92 -12.16
N GLN A 173 -12.80 -31.32 -11.79
CA GLN A 173 -12.68 -30.56 -10.54
C GLN A 173 -11.74 -29.36 -10.68
N LEU A 174 -12.21 -28.18 -10.26
CA LEU A 174 -11.43 -26.94 -10.14
C LEU A 174 -10.80 -26.90 -8.75
N THR A 175 -9.54 -27.32 -8.62
CA THR A 175 -8.83 -27.24 -7.33
C THR A 175 -8.30 -25.83 -7.10
N LEU A 176 -9.05 -25.00 -6.37
CA LEU A 176 -8.58 -23.70 -5.86
C LEU A 176 -7.76 -23.93 -4.59
N THR A 177 -6.42 -23.88 -4.70
CA THR A 177 -5.56 -23.93 -3.52
C THR A 177 -5.41 -22.53 -2.94
N CYS A 178 -6.29 -22.15 -2.01
CA CYS A 178 -6.14 -20.91 -1.25
C CYS A 178 -5.13 -21.17 -0.11
N THR A 179 -3.97 -20.51 -0.15
CA THR A 179 -3.01 -20.56 0.95
C THR A 179 -3.11 -19.28 1.75
N SER A 180 -3.66 -19.33 2.97
CA SER A 180 -3.49 -18.26 3.96
C SER A 180 -2.12 -18.44 4.62
N ARG A 181 -1.33 -17.37 4.70
CA ARG A 181 -0.04 -17.39 5.40
C ARG A 181 -0.19 -16.58 6.68
N THR A 182 -0.63 -17.23 7.74
CA THR A 182 -0.52 -16.69 9.11
C THR A 182 0.81 -17.16 9.72
N ASN A 183 1.30 -16.48 10.76
CA ASN A 183 2.55 -16.81 11.45
C ASN A 183 2.59 -18.22 12.11
N TYR A 184 1.55 -19.05 11.97
CA TYR A 184 1.38 -20.31 12.70
C TYR A 184 1.05 -21.56 11.87
N GLY A 185 1.20 -21.52 10.54
CA GLY A 185 1.17 -22.75 9.72
C GLY A 185 0.35 -22.64 8.44
N TYR A 186 0.53 -23.64 7.56
CA TYR A 186 -0.18 -23.76 6.29
C TYR A 186 -1.52 -24.46 6.51
N GLN A 187 -2.64 -23.79 6.24
CA GLN A 187 -3.93 -24.45 6.13
C GLN A 187 -4.24 -24.65 4.64
N LYS A 188 -4.23 -25.92 4.19
CA LYS A 188 -4.69 -26.31 2.85
C LYS A 188 -6.20 -26.51 2.91
N ILE A 189 -6.95 -25.68 2.20
CA ILE A 189 -8.37 -25.93 1.94
C ILE A 189 -8.44 -26.54 0.54
N HIS A 190 -8.95 -27.77 0.47
CA HIS A 190 -9.25 -28.45 -0.79
C HIS A 190 -10.74 -28.23 -1.10
N PHE A 191 -11.04 -27.74 -2.31
CA PHE A 191 -12.36 -27.81 -2.94
C PHE A 191 -12.41 -29.03 -3.85
#